data_AF-A0A165E1L6-F1
#
_entry.id   AF-A0A165E1L6-F1
#
_cell.length_a   1.000
_cell.length_b   1.000
_cell.length_c   1.000
_cell.angle_alpha   90.00
_cell.angle_beta   90.00
_cell.angle_gamma   90.00
#
_symmetry.space_group_name_H-M   'P 1'
#
loop_
_entity.id
_entity.type
_entity.pdbx_description
1 polymer ?
#
loop_
_entity_poly.entity_id
_entity_poly.type
_entity_poly.pdbx_seq_one_letter_code
_entity_poly.pdbx_strand_id
1 'polypeptide(L)'
;MEPYQNTVVSIALEGLVQRSDGSPVTACLQRCDFVPNIVELSPVRALLRPSRHWMVRPDNGTPRHPSTLPPPGDVQLTLKLGSFLGDGRSGIVFDVEQLAVASLSQNDASRYSFPPLVVKVARSTRCMSMAREAWFYDHLECLQGVVIPRCYGWFELKLPHGCVVPAWTTYPSDDIETDAEEGPAAILGSSTWSLR
;
A
#
# COMPACT_ATOMS: atom_id res chain seq x y z
N MET A 1 -13.45 9.69 -25.32
CA MET A 1 -12.16 9.32 -24.70
C MET A 1 -12.52 8.90 -23.29
N GLU A 2 -12.41 7.62 -22.98
CA GLU A 2 -12.75 7.12 -21.65
C GLU A 2 -11.85 7.80 -20.61
N PRO A 3 -12.40 8.33 -19.50
CA PRO A 3 -11.58 8.96 -18.48
C PRO A 3 -10.72 7.89 -17.81
N TYR A 4 -9.40 8.01 -17.94
CA TYR A 4 -8.46 7.16 -17.21
C TYR A 4 -8.66 7.39 -15.70
N GLN A 5 -9.17 6.37 -15.01
CA GLN A 5 -9.34 6.42 -13.57
C GLN A 5 -7.99 6.16 -12.91
N ASN A 6 -7.52 7.15 -12.17
CA ASN A 6 -6.18 7.11 -11.57
C ASN A 6 -6.22 6.73 -10.09
N THR A 7 -7.42 6.52 -9.55
CA THR A 7 -7.58 6.22 -8.13
C THR A 7 -8.90 5.47 -7.88
N VAL A 8 -8.90 4.61 -6.86
CA VAL A 8 -9.97 3.66 -6.56
C VAL A 8 -10.26 3.77 -5.07
N VAL A 9 -11.54 3.76 -4.67
CA VAL A 9 -11.95 3.93 -3.26
C VAL A 9 -11.81 2.64 -2.46
N SER A 10 -12.03 1.49 -3.11
CA SER A 10 -11.92 0.19 -2.45
C SER A 10 -11.63 -0.91 -3.46
N ILE A 11 -11.08 -2.01 -2.97
CA ILE A 11 -10.87 -3.22 -3.77
C ILE A 11 -11.47 -4.43 -3.05
N ALA A 12 -12.07 -5.34 -3.82
CA ALA A 12 -12.45 -6.67 -3.39
C ALA A 12 -11.46 -7.66 -4.03
N LEU A 13 -10.66 -8.34 -3.22
CA LEU A 13 -9.58 -9.21 -3.69
C LEU A 13 -9.84 -10.67 -3.29
N GLU A 14 -10.11 -11.51 -4.28
CA GLU A 14 -10.25 -12.96 -4.12
C GLU A 14 -8.90 -13.64 -3.99
N GLY A 15 -8.78 -14.63 -3.11
CA GLY A 15 -7.58 -15.46 -2.96
C GLY A 15 -6.49 -14.90 -2.02
N LEU A 16 -6.62 -13.65 -1.55
CA LEU A 16 -5.68 -13.08 -0.57
C LEU A 16 -5.82 -13.72 0.82
N VAL A 17 -7.05 -13.94 1.26
CA VAL A 17 -7.37 -14.39 2.63
C VAL A 17 -8.01 -15.77 2.57
N GLN A 18 -7.64 -16.63 3.51
CA GLN A 18 -8.27 -17.93 3.73
C GLN A 18 -8.76 -18.04 5.16
N ARG A 19 -9.85 -18.77 5.38
CA ARG A 19 -10.24 -19.21 6.73
C ARG A 19 -9.28 -20.29 7.23
N SER A 20 -9.32 -20.58 8.52
CA SER A 20 -8.55 -21.65 9.15
C SER A 20 -8.78 -23.05 8.57
N ASP A 21 -9.92 -23.26 7.88
CA ASP A 21 -10.23 -24.50 7.16
C ASP A 21 -9.66 -24.54 5.73
N GLY A 22 -8.93 -23.49 5.31
CA GLY A 22 -8.36 -23.34 3.97
C GLY A 22 -9.33 -22.76 2.93
N SER A 23 -10.60 -22.51 3.27
CA SER A 23 -11.55 -21.92 2.33
C SER A 23 -11.19 -20.46 1.99
N PRO A 24 -11.21 -20.06 0.70
CA PRO A 24 -10.90 -18.70 0.32
C PRO A 24 -11.99 -17.73 0.78
N VAL A 25 -11.58 -16.50 1.11
CA VAL A 25 -12.45 -15.38 1.48
C VAL A 25 -12.10 -14.18 0.63
N THR A 26 -13.10 -13.55 0.02
CA THR A 26 -12.93 -12.27 -0.66
C THR A 26 -12.62 -11.19 0.37
N ALA A 27 -11.45 -10.59 0.24
CA ALA A 27 -10.99 -9.54 1.12
C ALA A 27 -11.45 -8.17 0.60
N CYS A 28 -12.26 -7.46 1.37
CA CYS A 28 -12.69 -6.09 1.02
C CYS A 28 -11.76 -5.09 1.71
N LEU A 29 -10.92 -4.42 0.93
CA LEU A 29 -9.94 -3.44 1.41
C LEU A 29 -10.42 -2.02 1.08
N GLN A 30 -10.24 -1.11 2.03
CA GLN A 30 -10.58 0.31 1.87
C GLN A 30 -9.33 1.12 1.61
N ARG A 31 -9.44 2.13 0.74
CA ARG A 31 -8.34 3.07 0.52
C ARG A 31 -8.09 3.84 1.82
N CYS A 32 -6.82 3.96 2.17
CA CYS A 32 -6.37 4.77 3.29
C CYS A 32 -5.71 6.04 2.76
N ASP A 33 -6.12 7.17 3.32
CA ASP A 33 -5.45 8.44 3.09
C ASP A 33 -4.16 8.49 3.92
N PHE A 34 -3.10 9.05 3.34
CA PHE A 34 -1.86 9.21 4.08
C PHE A 34 -1.97 10.37 5.05
N VAL A 35 -1.58 10.12 6.30
CA VAL A 35 -1.32 11.20 7.25
C VAL A 35 -0.15 12.04 6.71
N PRO A 36 -0.27 13.38 6.68
CA PRO A 36 0.86 14.24 6.38
C PRO A 36 2.04 13.88 7.30
N ASN A 37 3.25 13.74 6.74
CA ASN A 37 4.50 13.44 7.46
C ASN A 37 4.69 11.99 7.96
N ILE A 38 4.08 10.97 7.34
CA ILE A 38 4.39 9.55 7.64
C ILE A 38 5.88 9.20 7.39
N VAL A 39 6.54 10.00 6.56
CA VAL A 39 7.99 10.01 6.37
C VAL A 39 8.53 11.26 7.04
N GLU A 40 9.16 11.11 8.21
CA GLU A 40 10.09 12.12 8.68
C GLU A 40 11.30 12.09 7.74
N LEU A 41 11.43 13.13 6.92
CA LEU A 41 12.60 13.33 6.06
C LEU A 41 13.87 13.64 6.87
N SER A 42 13.74 13.81 8.19
CA SER A 42 14.87 13.94 9.11
C SER A 42 15.40 12.55 9.47
N PRO A 43 16.69 12.24 9.27
CA PRO A 43 17.16 10.88 9.49
C PRO A 43 17.34 10.66 11.00
N VAL A 44 16.50 9.81 11.60
CA VAL A 44 16.69 9.30 12.97
C VAL A 44 18.13 8.80 13.19
N ARG A 45 18.77 8.23 12.15
CA ARG A 45 20.19 7.81 12.19
C ARG A 45 21.22 8.93 12.01
N ALA A 46 20.90 10.06 11.41
CA ALA A 46 21.84 11.19 11.28
C ALA A 46 22.01 11.94 12.61
N LEU A 47 20.99 11.92 13.46
CA LEU A 47 21.08 12.43 14.83
C LEU A 47 21.89 11.51 15.76
N LEU A 48 21.88 10.20 15.50
CA LEU A 48 22.60 9.19 16.30
C LEU A 48 24.07 9.00 15.89
N ARG A 49 24.48 9.48 14.71
CA ARG A 49 25.86 9.44 14.24
C ARG A 49 26.32 10.83 13.80
N PRO A 50 26.92 11.63 14.69
CA PRO A 50 27.32 13.00 14.39
C PRO A 50 28.31 13.13 13.23
N SER A 51 28.93 12.05 12.76
CA SER A 51 30.00 12.10 11.75
C SER A 51 29.55 12.30 10.29
N ARG A 52 28.26 12.46 9.98
CA ARG A 52 27.76 12.65 8.60
C ARG A 52 26.91 13.90 8.44
N HIS A 53 27.56 15.06 8.56
CA HIS A 53 26.96 16.39 8.53
C HIS A 53 26.38 16.87 7.18
N TRP A 54 26.36 16.07 6.10
CA TRP A 54 26.27 16.64 4.75
C TRP A 54 24.99 16.40 3.92
N MET A 55 23.88 15.87 4.46
CA MET A 55 22.66 15.73 3.63
C MET A 55 21.33 15.87 4.39
N VAL A 56 21.17 16.90 5.20
CA VAL A 56 19.84 17.27 5.68
C VAL A 56 19.52 18.64 5.11
N ARG A 57 18.43 18.73 4.34
CA ARG A 57 17.93 20.04 3.90
C ARG A 57 17.53 20.80 5.17
N PRO A 58 18.08 22.00 5.43
CA PRO A 58 17.78 22.77 6.64
C PRO A 58 16.30 23.15 6.72
N ASP A 59 15.67 23.26 5.57
CA ASP A 59 14.29 23.66 5.41
C ASP A 59 13.46 22.38 5.37
N ASN A 60 12.57 22.21 6.36
CA ASN A 60 11.53 21.17 6.40
C ASN A 60 11.09 20.85 4.97
N GLY A 61 11.26 19.60 4.54
CA GLY A 61 11.35 19.17 3.14
C GLY A 61 10.36 19.83 2.18
N THR A 62 10.68 19.82 0.88
CA THR A 62 9.87 20.47 -0.16
C THR A 62 8.38 20.21 0.03
N PRO A 63 7.55 21.27 0.19
CA PRO A 63 6.12 21.12 0.38
C PRO A 63 5.55 20.21 -0.69
N ARG A 64 4.66 19.31 -0.29
CA ARG A 64 3.96 18.45 -1.23
C ARG A 64 3.23 19.32 -2.25
N HIS A 65 3.51 19.12 -3.53
CA HIS A 65 2.70 19.73 -4.58
C HIS A 65 1.27 19.15 -4.49
N PRO A 66 0.22 20.00 -4.58
CA PRO A 66 -1.15 19.52 -4.64
C PRO A 66 -1.30 18.48 -5.75
N SER A 67 -2.03 17.41 -5.46
CA SER A 67 -2.37 16.42 -6.48
C SER A 67 -3.13 17.10 -7.62
N THR A 68 -2.73 16.78 -8.84
CA THR A 68 -3.42 17.18 -10.08
C THR A 68 -4.35 16.08 -10.59
N LEU A 69 -4.34 14.92 -9.95
CA LEU A 69 -5.21 13.82 -10.29
C LEU A 69 -6.66 14.10 -9.86
N PRO A 70 -7.65 13.55 -10.58
CA PRO A 70 -9.02 13.53 -10.10
C PRO A 70 -9.11 12.85 -8.72
N PRO A 71 -10.06 13.26 -7.87
CA PRO A 71 -10.31 12.53 -6.64
C PRO A 71 -10.67 11.06 -6.94
N PRO A 72 -10.51 10.14 -5.97
CA PRO A 72 -10.86 8.71 -6.12
C PRO A 72 -12.25 8.43 -6.68
N GLY A 73 -13.16 9.39 -6.55
CA GLY A 73 -14.56 9.20 -6.91
C GLY A 73 -15.13 8.08 -6.05
N ASP A 74 -15.73 7.12 -6.72
CA ASP A 74 -16.55 6.07 -6.13
C ASP A 74 -16.30 4.70 -6.77
N VAL A 75 -15.13 4.54 -7.38
CA VAL A 75 -14.78 3.35 -8.15
C VAL A 75 -14.29 2.24 -7.23
N GLN A 76 -14.87 1.04 -7.38
CA GLN A 76 -14.45 -0.18 -6.72
C GLN A 76 -13.95 -1.20 -7.76
N LEU A 77 -12.83 -1.85 -7.46
CA LEU A 77 -12.29 -2.94 -8.29
C LEU A 77 -12.54 -4.29 -7.64
N THR A 78 -13.04 -5.25 -8.41
CA THR A 78 -13.05 -6.67 -8.04
C THR A 78 -11.92 -7.37 -8.78
N LEU A 79 -10.99 -7.92 -8.01
CA LEU A 79 -9.75 -8.52 -8.47
C LEU A 79 -9.65 -9.95 -7.95
N LYS A 80 -8.95 -10.80 -8.70
CA LYS A 80 -8.54 -12.13 -8.26
C LYS A 80 -7.03 -12.21 -8.21
N LEU A 81 -6.50 -12.63 -7.07
CA LEU A 81 -5.08 -12.84 -6.87
C LEU A 81 -4.60 -13.96 -7.79
N GLY A 82 -3.56 -13.71 -8.58
CA GLY A 82 -3.00 -14.71 -9.48
C GLY A 82 -1.62 -15.19 -9.02
N SER A 83 -0.68 -15.22 -9.96
CA SER A 83 0.65 -15.78 -9.77
C SER A 83 1.57 -14.86 -8.98
N PHE A 84 2.47 -15.48 -8.22
CA PHE A 84 3.58 -14.79 -7.55
C PHE A 84 4.55 -14.23 -8.59
N LEU A 85 4.90 -12.96 -8.45
CA LEU A 85 5.86 -12.27 -9.31
C LEU A 85 7.22 -12.06 -8.64
N GLY A 86 7.23 -11.92 -7.31
CA GLY A 86 8.44 -11.67 -6.54
C GLY A 86 8.13 -11.20 -5.13
N ASP A 87 9.13 -11.17 -4.27
CA ASP A 87 9.01 -10.56 -2.94
C ASP A 87 10.24 -9.75 -2.57
N GLY A 88 10.11 -9.00 -1.50
CA GLY A 88 11.21 -8.31 -0.87
C GLY A 88 10.92 -8.03 0.58
N ARG A 89 11.74 -7.14 1.15
CA ARG A 89 11.73 -6.84 2.57
C ARG A 89 10.36 -6.36 3.09
N SER A 90 9.64 -5.52 2.33
CA SER A 90 8.39 -4.89 2.78
C SER A 90 7.13 -5.66 2.35
N GLY A 91 7.20 -6.49 1.31
CA GLY A 91 6.01 -7.12 0.77
C GLY A 91 6.26 -8.14 -0.33
N ILE A 92 5.18 -8.78 -0.75
CA ILE A 92 5.10 -9.84 -1.74
C ILE A 92 4.24 -9.35 -2.90
N VAL A 93 4.72 -9.49 -4.12
CA VAL A 93 4.08 -8.99 -5.34
C VAL A 93 3.42 -10.15 -6.09
N PHE A 94 2.17 -9.94 -6.47
CA PHE A 94 1.39 -10.85 -7.30
C PHE A 94 0.82 -10.12 -8.51
N ASP A 95 0.62 -10.84 -9.61
CA ASP A 95 -0.31 -10.37 -10.63
C ASP A 95 -1.76 -10.47 -10.12
N VAL A 96 -2.67 -9.80 -10.82
CA VAL A 96 -4.10 -9.93 -10.57
C VAL A 96 -4.90 -9.97 -11.87
N GLU A 97 -5.98 -10.73 -11.84
CA GLU A 97 -7.01 -10.71 -12.87
C GLU A 97 -8.10 -9.70 -12.46
N GLN A 98 -8.41 -8.74 -13.34
CA GLN A 98 -9.53 -7.82 -13.12
C GLN A 98 -10.83 -8.51 -13.50
N LEU A 99 -11.71 -8.73 -12.53
CA LEU A 99 -13.01 -9.39 -12.73
C LEU A 99 -14.11 -8.39 -13.05
N ALA A 100 -14.16 -7.28 -12.31
CA ALA A 100 -15.19 -6.26 -12.48
C ALA A 100 -14.72 -4.88 -11.99
N VAL A 101 -15.37 -3.85 -12.52
CA VAL A 101 -15.29 -2.47 -12.03
C VAL A 101 -16.71 -2.05 -11.68
N ALA A 102 -16.89 -1.38 -10.55
CA ALA A 102 -18.18 -0.81 -10.14
C ALA A 102 -18.01 0.67 -9.77
N SER A 103 -19.05 1.48 -9.99
CA SER A 103 -19.16 2.86 -9.52
C SER A 103 -20.34 2.93 -8.54
N LEU A 104 -20.11 3.45 -7.32
CA LEU A 104 -21.14 3.45 -6.26
C LEU A 104 -22.25 4.50 -6.49
N SER A 105 -22.03 5.48 -7.36
CA SER A 105 -22.92 6.62 -7.64
C SER A 105 -23.51 6.62 -9.05
N GLN A 106 -22.93 5.88 -10.01
CA GLN A 106 -23.45 5.78 -11.37
C GLN A 106 -23.43 4.33 -11.88
N ASN A 107 -24.51 3.95 -12.57
CA ASN A 107 -24.73 2.60 -13.10
C ASN A 107 -23.89 2.27 -14.35
N ASP A 108 -22.84 3.05 -14.65
CA ASP A 108 -22.06 2.98 -15.89
C ASP A 108 -20.57 2.77 -15.60
N ALA A 109 -20.26 1.67 -14.90
CA ALA A 109 -18.89 1.25 -14.60
C ALA A 109 -18.09 0.83 -15.85
N SER A 110 -18.74 0.75 -17.01
CA SER A 110 -18.14 0.42 -18.31
C SER A 110 -17.13 1.47 -18.81
N ARG A 111 -17.11 2.65 -18.20
CA ARG A 111 -16.26 3.79 -18.59
C ARG A 111 -14.82 3.72 -18.09
N TYR A 112 -14.54 2.84 -17.14
CA TYR A 112 -13.22 2.77 -16.53
C TYR A 112 -12.45 1.57 -17.07
N SER A 113 -11.27 1.85 -17.63
CA SER A 113 -10.31 0.82 -18.03
C SER A 113 -9.03 0.99 -17.23
N PHE A 114 -8.48 -0.13 -16.77
CA PHE A 114 -7.20 -0.19 -16.09
C PHE A 114 -6.23 -1.01 -16.95
N PRO A 115 -4.94 -0.62 -17.01
CA PRO A 115 -3.91 -1.50 -17.55
C PRO A 115 -3.77 -2.75 -16.66
N PRO A 116 -3.02 -3.79 -17.11
CA PRO A 116 -2.68 -4.91 -16.25
C PRO A 116 -2.17 -4.45 -14.87
N LEU A 117 -2.75 -5.01 -13.82
CA LEU A 117 -2.50 -4.59 -12.44
C LEU A 117 -1.65 -5.63 -11.72
N VAL A 118 -1.00 -5.17 -10.65
CA VAL A 118 -0.32 -6.01 -9.66
C VAL A 118 -0.76 -5.57 -8.28
N VAL A 119 -0.71 -6.49 -7.31
CA VAL A 119 -0.88 -6.16 -5.90
C VAL A 119 0.38 -6.49 -5.13
N LYS A 120 0.80 -5.56 -4.28
CA LYS A 120 1.90 -5.75 -3.34
C LYS A 120 1.33 -5.90 -1.94
N VAL A 121 1.36 -7.13 -1.43
CA VAL A 121 0.86 -7.49 -0.11
C VAL A 121 1.96 -7.18 0.92
N ALA A 122 1.66 -6.31 1.87
CA ALA A 122 2.59 -6.00 2.95
C ALA A 122 2.89 -7.26 3.79
N ARG A 123 4.13 -7.38 4.27
CA ARG A 123 4.45 -8.36 5.32
C ARG A 123 3.84 -7.90 6.64
N SER A 124 3.38 -8.84 7.46
CA SER A 124 2.67 -8.56 8.73
C SER A 124 3.44 -7.63 9.67
N THR A 125 4.77 -7.69 9.64
CA THR A 125 5.68 -6.87 10.46
C THR A 125 6.20 -5.62 9.75
N ARG A 126 5.68 -5.29 8.55
CA ARG A 126 6.21 -4.24 7.67
C ARG A 126 5.15 -3.33 7.05
N CYS A 127 3.94 -3.33 7.59
CA CYS A 127 2.85 -2.47 7.09
C CYS A 127 3.26 -0.99 7.04
N MET A 128 4.02 -0.50 8.02
CA MET A 128 4.52 0.88 8.01
C MET A 128 5.54 1.15 6.90
N SER A 129 6.38 0.17 6.57
CA SER A 129 7.30 0.29 5.43
C SER A 129 6.52 0.37 4.11
N MET A 130 5.44 -0.39 3.99
CA MET A 130 4.55 -0.33 2.82
C MET A 130 3.79 0.99 2.73
N ALA A 131 3.27 1.50 3.86
CA ALA A 131 2.60 2.80 3.90
C ALA A 131 3.53 3.94 3.48
N ARG A 132 4.81 3.91 3.90
CA ARG A 132 5.84 4.87 3.45
C ARG A 132 6.14 4.73 1.96
N GLU A 133 6.24 3.51 1.44
CA GLU A 133 6.41 3.26 0.00
C GLU A 133 5.25 3.86 -0.80
N ALA A 134 4.01 3.62 -0.37
CA ALA A 134 2.82 4.18 -1.00
C ALA A 134 2.75 5.71 -0.89
N TRP A 135 3.22 6.29 0.22
CA TRP A 135 3.40 7.74 0.36
C TRP A 135 4.40 8.30 -0.66
N PHE A 136 5.51 7.59 -0.95
CA PHE A 136 6.45 8.03 -1.99
C PHE A 136 5.82 8.05 -3.37
N TYR A 137 4.98 7.06 -3.72
CA TYR A 137 4.25 7.09 -4.99
C TYR A 137 3.37 8.34 -5.07
N ASP A 138 2.61 8.62 -4.02
CA ASP A 138 1.73 9.78 -3.92
C ASP A 138 2.50 11.12 -3.97
N HIS A 139 3.69 11.20 -3.38
CA HIS A 139 4.57 12.37 -3.49
C HIS A 139 5.19 12.53 -4.89
N LEU A 140 5.48 11.42 -5.57
CA LEU A 140 6.08 11.37 -6.91
C LEU A 140 5.03 11.24 -8.02
N GLU A 141 3.83 11.79 -7.81
CA GLU A 141 2.68 11.71 -8.73
C GLU A 141 3.07 12.04 -10.19
N CYS A 142 3.84 13.11 -10.39
CA CYS A 142 4.23 13.57 -11.73
C CYS A 142 5.16 12.60 -12.48
N LEU A 143 5.74 11.61 -11.80
CA LEU A 143 6.64 10.60 -12.37
C LEU A 143 5.92 9.28 -12.68
N GLN A 144 4.72 9.09 -12.15
CA GLN A 144 3.97 7.84 -12.28
C GLN A 144 3.50 7.59 -13.73
N GLY A 145 3.70 6.37 -14.20
CA GLY A 145 3.40 5.95 -15.57
C GLY A 145 4.44 6.39 -16.60
N VAL A 146 5.51 7.07 -16.18
CA VAL A 146 6.64 7.44 -17.05
C VAL A 146 7.92 6.75 -16.60
N VAL A 147 8.35 7.01 -15.36
CA VAL A 147 9.61 6.46 -14.81
C VAL A 147 9.40 5.57 -13.58
N ILE A 148 8.25 5.69 -12.91
CA ILE A 148 7.82 4.78 -11.83
C ILE A 148 6.44 4.19 -12.13
N PRO A 149 6.10 3.02 -11.56
CA PRO A 149 4.77 2.44 -11.69
C PRO A 149 3.65 3.38 -11.22
N ARG A 150 2.46 3.23 -11.81
CA ARG A 150 1.25 3.91 -11.34
C ARG A 150 0.72 3.18 -10.09
N CYS A 151 0.55 3.93 -9.00
CA CYS A 151 -0.01 3.45 -7.74
C CYS A 151 -1.46 3.94 -7.61
N TYR A 152 -2.41 3.02 -7.63
CA TYR A 152 -3.84 3.33 -7.55
C TYR A 152 -4.32 3.59 -6.11
N GLY A 153 -3.53 3.19 -5.12
CA GLY A 153 -3.79 3.49 -3.71
C GLY A 153 -3.06 2.57 -2.74
N TRP A 154 -3.12 2.96 -1.47
CA TRP A 154 -2.82 2.13 -0.31
C TRP A 154 -4.14 1.63 0.27
N PHE A 155 -4.26 0.33 0.51
CA PHE A 155 -5.51 -0.29 0.95
C PHE A 155 -5.28 -1.14 2.19
N GLU A 156 -6.15 -0.99 3.17
CA GLU A 156 -6.08 -1.75 4.42
C GLU A 156 -7.36 -2.55 4.65
N LEU A 157 -7.22 -3.63 5.40
CA LEU A 157 -8.33 -4.42 5.94
C LEU A 157 -7.98 -4.88 7.35
N LYS A 158 -8.98 -4.99 8.21
CA LYS A 158 -8.84 -5.69 9.49
C LYS A 158 -9.06 -7.17 9.25
N LEU A 159 -8.00 -7.97 9.41
CA LEU A 159 -8.07 -9.41 9.14
C LEU A 159 -9.12 -10.04 10.08
N PRO A 160 -10.18 -10.68 9.54
CA PRO A 160 -11.21 -11.28 10.39
C PRO A 160 -10.65 -12.39 11.27
N HIS A 161 -11.25 -12.60 12.44
CA HIS A 161 -10.85 -13.69 13.33
C HIS A 161 -10.95 -15.05 12.63
N GLY A 162 -9.95 -15.92 12.85
CA GLY A 162 -9.89 -17.23 12.23
C GLY A 162 -9.51 -17.21 10.74
N CYS A 163 -9.11 -16.05 10.20
CA CYS A 163 -8.58 -15.93 8.85
C CYS A 163 -7.05 -15.73 8.87
N VAL A 164 -6.40 -16.15 7.79
CA VAL A 164 -4.96 -16.05 7.56
C VAL A 164 -4.69 -15.49 6.17
N VAL A 165 -3.49 -14.93 5.99
CA VAL A 165 -2.95 -14.55 4.67
C VAL A 165 -1.90 -15.61 4.30
N PRO A 166 -2.21 -16.57 3.42
CA PRO A 166 -1.32 -17.69 3.12
C PRO A 166 0.05 -17.25 2.60
N ALA A 167 0.09 -16.12 1.88
CA ALA A 167 1.32 -15.55 1.34
C ALA A 167 2.40 -15.31 2.41
N TRP A 168 2.03 -14.98 3.65
CA TRP A 168 3.00 -14.76 4.74
C TRP A 168 3.72 -16.04 5.16
N THR A 169 3.06 -17.20 5.05
CA THR A 169 3.66 -18.49 5.35
C THR A 169 4.35 -19.10 4.13
N THR A 170 3.81 -18.91 2.94
CA THR A 170 4.35 -19.48 1.69
C THR A 170 5.66 -18.80 1.28
N TYR A 171 5.76 -17.49 1.50
CA TYR A 171 6.93 -16.69 1.17
C TYR A 171 7.43 -16.03 2.45
N PRO A 172 8.19 -16.70 3.33
CA PRO A 172 8.66 -16.11 4.58
C PRO A 172 9.61 -14.93 4.34
N SER A 173 9.75 -14.06 5.34
CA SER A 173 10.80 -13.03 5.35
C SER A 173 12.10 -13.65 5.85
N ASP A 174 13.21 -13.40 5.17
CA ASP A 174 14.52 -13.58 5.81
C ASP A 174 14.62 -12.51 6.92
N ASP A 175 14.52 -12.91 8.18
CA ASP A 175 14.56 -12.03 9.37
C ASP A 175 15.95 -11.40 9.62
N ILE A 176 16.65 -11.01 8.55
CA ILE A 176 17.85 -10.19 8.64
C ILE A 176 17.40 -8.77 8.99
N GLU A 177 17.41 -8.51 10.30
CA GLU A 177 17.46 -7.23 11.01
C GLU A 177 16.89 -6.00 10.29
N THR A 178 15.92 -5.37 10.95
CA THR A 178 15.27 -4.14 10.50
C THR A 178 16.30 -2.98 10.43
N ASP A 179 16.75 -2.57 9.22
CA ASP A 179 17.66 -1.40 9.08
C ASP A 179 17.07 -0.08 9.62
N ALA A 180 15.75 -0.04 9.82
CA ALA A 180 15.08 1.00 10.55
C ALA A 180 14.36 0.35 11.72
N GLU A 181 14.72 0.71 12.96
CA GLU A 181 13.69 0.79 13.99
C GLU A 181 12.56 1.58 13.35
N GLU A 182 11.42 0.92 13.13
CA GLU A 182 10.28 1.57 12.49
C GLU A 182 10.02 2.85 13.28
N GLY A 183 10.20 4.01 12.63
CA GLY A 183 10.10 5.32 13.27
C GLY A 183 8.85 5.42 14.16
N PRO A 184 8.91 6.24 15.23
CA PRO A 184 8.22 5.99 16.47
C PRO A 184 6.74 5.70 16.22
N ALA A 185 6.32 4.48 16.57
CA ALA A 185 4.92 4.08 16.66
C ALA A 185 4.06 5.06 17.50
N ALA A 186 4.69 5.95 18.26
CA ALA A 186 4.09 7.07 18.98
C ALA A 186 3.35 8.09 18.08
N ILE A 187 3.68 8.22 16.79
CA ILE A 187 3.04 9.21 15.91
C ILE A 187 1.57 8.82 15.58
N LEU A 188 1.20 7.55 15.70
CA LEU A 188 -0.16 7.08 15.35
C LEU A 188 -1.08 6.80 16.54
N GLY A 189 -0.70 7.18 17.77
CA GLY A 189 -1.62 7.19 18.91
C GLY A 189 -2.37 5.87 19.17
N SER A 190 -1.78 5.01 20.02
CA SER A 190 -2.37 3.78 20.61
C SER A 190 -2.59 2.63 19.62
N SER A 191 -2.33 1.36 19.92
CA SER A 191 -2.13 0.65 21.17
C SER A 191 -1.36 -0.63 20.86
N THR A 192 -0.47 -1.01 21.78
CA THR A 192 0.26 -2.29 21.84
C THR A 192 -0.55 -3.48 21.32
N TRP A 193 -0.12 -4.05 20.20
CA TRP A 193 -0.51 -5.39 19.78
C TRP A 193 0.28 -6.38 20.64
N SER A 194 -0.26 -6.74 21.80
CA SER A 194 0.17 -7.93 22.51
C SER A 194 -0.52 -9.13 21.88
N LEU A 195 0.24 -9.91 21.11
CA LEU A 195 -0.17 -11.24 20.69
C LEU A 195 -0.20 -12.16 21.92
N ARG A 196 -1.40 -12.59 22.29
CA ARG A 196 -1.68 -13.86 22.96
C ARG A 196 -2.76 -14.58 22.18
#